data_AF-A0A852R5R6-F1
#
_entry.id   AF-A0A852R5R6-F1
#
_cell.length_a   1.000
_cell.length_b   1.000
_cell.length_c   1.000
_cell.angle_alpha   90.00
_cell.angle_beta   90.00
_cell.angle_gamma   90.00
#
_symmetry.space_group_name_H-M   'P 1'
#
loop_
_entity.id
_entity.type
_entity.pdbx_description
1 polymer ?
#
loop_
_entity_poly.entity_id
_entity_poly.type
_entity_poly.pdbx_seq_one_letter_code
_entity_poly.pdbx_strand_id
1 'polypeptide(L)'
;MADVQITAVDERSSSWEDDRPRFRVYVQDTGRPADVRASATTWTYDVTGADVLQVVDWAQREATGSRTYAIALVVDEGRGLVWLVGADANSTSHVPAEVDAQRRMRARRTTPVGIPAQDRMPTGVRAHGGDS
;
A
#
# COMPACT_ATOMS: atom_id res chain seq x y z
N MET A 1 17.96 -9.12 2.17
CA MET A 1 16.52 -9.38 1.92
C MET A 1 16.03 -10.28 3.03
N ALA A 2 14.78 -10.13 3.48
CA ALA A 2 14.22 -11.14 4.38
C ALA A 2 13.97 -12.42 3.59
N ASP A 3 14.18 -13.57 4.22
CA ASP A 3 13.93 -14.87 3.59
C ASP A 3 12.43 -15.09 3.44
N VAL A 4 12.02 -15.50 2.24
CA VAL A 4 10.64 -15.86 1.95
C VAL A 4 10.45 -17.34 2.29
N GLN A 5 9.53 -17.63 3.20
CA GLN A 5 9.15 -19.00 3.56
C GLN A 5 7.73 -19.29 3.06
N ILE A 6 7.56 -20.43 2.38
CA ILE A 6 6.26 -20.93 1.93
C ILE A 6 5.96 -22.19 2.74
N THR A 7 4.86 -22.18 3.50
CA THR A 7 4.44 -23.29 4.37
C THR A 7 3.00 -23.67 4.03
N ALA A 8 2.73 -24.96 3.87
CA ALA A 8 1.35 -25.46 3.70
C ALA A 8 0.56 -25.32 5.01
N VAL A 9 -0.71 -24.96 4.92
CA VAL A 9 -1.63 -24.78 6.07
C VAL A 9 -2.87 -25.67 5.91
N ASP A 10 -3.45 -26.12 7.03
CA ASP A 10 -4.75 -26.82 7.04
C ASP A 10 -5.85 -25.80 7.33
N GLU A 11 -6.75 -25.56 6.36
CA GLU A 11 -7.86 -24.61 6.50
C GLU A 11 -8.80 -24.93 7.66
N ARG A 12 -8.83 -26.17 8.15
CA ARG A 12 -9.61 -26.53 9.34
C ARG A 12 -9.11 -25.85 10.62
N SER A 13 -7.92 -25.25 10.59
CA SER A 13 -7.37 -24.48 11.70
C SER A 13 -7.80 -23.01 11.71
N SER A 14 -8.46 -22.53 10.65
CA SER A 14 -8.96 -21.15 10.55
C SER A 14 -10.18 -20.95 11.45
N SER A 15 -10.16 -19.91 12.28
CA SER A 15 -11.27 -19.57 13.20
C SER A 15 -12.12 -18.39 12.72
N TRP A 16 -11.65 -17.62 11.74
CA TRP A 16 -12.34 -16.48 11.16
C TRP A 16 -11.82 -16.17 9.75
N GLU A 17 -12.65 -15.51 8.95
CA GLU A 17 -12.34 -14.98 7.62
C GLU A 17 -13.09 -13.66 7.44
N ASP A 18 -12.51 -12.72 6.69
CA ASP A 18 -13.19 -11.53 6.21
C ASP A 18 -13.03 -11.42 4.69
N ASP A 19 -14.15 -11.57 3.98
CA ASP A 19 -14.26 -11.51 2.53
C ASP A 19 -14.43 -10.09 1.99
N ARG A 20 -14.52 -9.08 2.88
CA ARG A 20 -14.73 -7.68 2.54
C ARG A 20 -13.59 -6.82 3.09
N PRO A 21 -12.34 -7.03 2.62
CA PRO A 21 -11.19 -6.32 3.14
C PRO A 21 -11.32 -4.81 2.95
N ARG A 22 -10.91 -4.07 3.99
CA ARG A 22 -10.68 -2.63 3.91
C ARG A 22 -9.19 -2.36 3.81
N PHE A 23 -8.76 -1.80 2.68
CA PHE A 23 -7.39 -1.40 2.45
C PHE A 23 -7.20 0.07 2.78
N ARG A 24 -6.13 0.42 3.51
CA ARG A 24 -5.68 1.79 3.66
C ARG A 24 -4.55 2.08 2.71
N VAL A 25 -4.75 3.05 1.83
CA VAL A 25 -3.77 3.51 0.85
C VAL A 25 -3.22 4.85 1.29
N TYR A 26 -1.90 4.93 1.34
CA TYR A 26 -1.16 6.16 1.54
C TYR A 26 -0.57 6.58 0.20
N VAL A 27 -0.85 7.80 -0.25
CA VAL A 27 -0.16 8.44 -1.36
C VAL A 27 0.67 9.57 -0.78
N GLN A 28 1.97 9.56 -1.02
CA GLN A 28 2.91 10.43 -0.33
C GLN A 28 3.82 11.14 -1.32
N ASP A 29 3.96 12.45 -1.22
CA ASP A 29 4.95 13.18 -2.00
C ASP A 29 6.36 12.98 -1.45
N THR A 30 7.12 12.08 -2.09
CA THR A 30 8.49 11.74 -1.71
C THR A 30 9.53 12.29 -2.68
N GLY A 31 9.16 13.34 -3.42
CA GLY A 31 10.05 14.04 -4.38
C GLY A 31 10.99 15.06 -3.77
N ARG A 32 10.82 15.38 -2.48
CA ARG A 32 11.62 16.40 -1.82
C ARG A 32 12.99 15.83 -1.41
N PRO A 33 14.06 16.64 -1.52
CA PRO A 33 15.35 16.33 -0.92
C PRO A 33 15.22 15.99 0.57
N ALA A 34 15.95 14.97 1.03
CA ALA A 34 15.86 14.44 2.39
C ALA A 34 16.25 15.44 3.50
N ASP A 35 16.90 16.55 3.13
CA ASP A 35 17.33 17.65 3.99
C ASP A 35 16.23 18.70 4.25
N VAL A 36 15.12 18.66 3.51
CA VAL A 36 13.98 19.58 3.73
C VAL A 36 13.06 18.99 4.81
N ARG A 37 13.11 19.55 6.03
CA ARG A 37 12.29 19.17 7.20
C ARG A 37 10.77 19.44 7.08
N ALA A 38 10.25 19.65 5.87
CA ALA A 38 8.82 19.83 5.66
C ALA A 38 8.14 18.45 5.56
N SER A 39 7.11 18.23 6.36
CA SER A 39 6.28 17.02 6.31
C SER A 39 5.85 16.73 4.86
N ALA A 40 6.16 15.53 4.36
CA ALA A 40 5.70 15.09 3.06
C ALA A 40 4.16 15.09 3.05
N THR A 41 3.54 15.79 2.10
CA THR A 41 2.09 15.76 1.96
C THR A 41 1.65 14.31 1.76
N THR A 42 0.78 13.85 2.65
CA THR A 42 0.26 12.49 2.68
C THR A 42 -1.25 12.55 2.49
N TRP A 43 -1.74 11.88 1.46
CA TRP A 43 -3.16 11.61 1.26
C TRP A 43 -3.44 10.19 1.70
N THR A 44 -4.52 9.99 2.47
CA THR A 44 -4.89 8.69 3.02
C THR A 44 -6.30 8.34 2.57
N TYR A 45 -6.47 7.12 2.06
CA TYR A 45 -7.74 6.64 1.53
C TYR A 45 -8.03 5.26 2.07
N ASP A 46 -9.26 5.01 2.50
CA ASP A 46 -9.74 3.65 2.71
C ASP A 46 -10.47 3.17 1.44
N VAL A 47 -10.11 1.99 0.95
CA VAL A 47 -10.68 1.33 -0.23
C VAL A 47 -11.34 0.03 0.20
N THR A 48 -12.59 -0.16 -0.21
CA THR A 48 -13.41 -1.36 0.07
C THR A 48 -14.04 -1.86 -1.23
N GLY A 49 -14.49 -3.11 -1.26
CA GLY A 49 -15.14 -3.70 -2.45
C GLY A 49 -14.20 -3.94 -3.63
N ALA A 50 -12.89 -4.00 -3.37
CA ALA A 50 -11.84 -4.28 -4.35
C ALA A 50 -10.88 -5.33 -3.77
N ASP A 51 -10.11 -6.00 -4.63
CA ASP A 51 -8.99 -6.84 -4.20
C ASP A 51 -7.64 -6.09 -4.21
N VAL A 52 -6.57 -6.75 -3.77
CA VAL A 52 -5.24 -6.14 -3.68
C VAL A 52 -4.67 -5.70 -5.03
N LEU A 53 -4.96 -6.40 -6.14
CA LEU A 53 -4.45 -6.06 -7.46
C LEU A 53 -5.14 -4.79 -7.99
N GLN A 54 -6.45 -4.71 -7.80
CA GLN A 54 -7.23 -3.51 -8.13
C GLN A 54 -6.77 -2.30 -7.31
N VAL A 55 -6.53 -2.48 -6.01
CA VAL A 55 -6.03 -1.39 -5.14
C VAL A 55 -4.62 -0.95 -5.56
N VAL A 56 -3.75 -1.89 -5.94
CA VAL A 56 -2.43 -1.57 -6.51
C VAL A 56 -2.56 -0.76 -7.80
N ASP A 57 -3.43 -1.18 -8.71
CA ASP A 57 -3.68 -0.49 -9.98
C ASP A 57 -4.23 0.93 -9.79
N TRP A 58 -5.15 1.11 -8.83
CA TRP A 58 -5.65 2.43 -8.48
C TRP A 58 -4.58 3.31 -7.83
N ALA A 59 -3.87 2.79 -6.83
CA ALA A 59 -2.86 3.54 -6.08
C ALA A 59 -1.71 4.02 -6.98
N GLN A 60 -1.27 3.20 -7.94
CA GLN A 60 -0.22 3.61 -8.88
C GLN A 60 -0.70 4.66 -9.89
N ARG A 61 -2.00 4.73 -10.21
CA ARG A 61 -2.59 5.79 -11.04
C ARG A 61 -2.69 7.11 -10.30
N GLU A 62 -2.93 7.08 -8.99
CA GLU A 62 -2.94 8.27 -8.13
C GLU A 62 -1.52 8.78 -7.80
N ALA A 63 -0.59 7.86 -7.60
CA ALA A 63 0.81 8.14 -7.29
C ALA A 63 1.63 8.55 -8.53
N THR A 64 1.27 9.69 -9.13
CA THR A 64 1.97 10.26 -10.28
C THR A 64 3.18 11.11 -9.89
N GLY A 65 4.13 11.23 -10.83
CA GLY A 65 5.31 12.08 -10.67
C GLY A 65 6.24 11.60 -9.56
N SER A 66 6.45 12.45 -8.56
CA SER A 66 7.34 12.17 -7.42
C SER A 66 6.70 11.29 -6.34
N ARG A 67 5.39 11.05 -6.41
CA ARG A 67 4.62 10.42 -5.34
C ARG A 67 4.87 8.93 -5.26
N THR A 68 4.90 8.39 -4.05
CA THR A 68 4.89 6.95 -3.78
C THR A 68 3.56 6.54 -3.20
N TYR A 69 3.27 5.24 -3.23
CA TYR A 69 2.13 4.69 -2.52
C TYR A 69 2.51 3.51 -1.64
N ALA A 70 1.78 3.35 -0.54
CA ALA A 70 1.81 2.19 0.33
C ALA A 70 0.38 1.72 0.63
N ILE A 71 0.21 0.42 0.86
CA ILE A 71 -1.09 -0.23 1.09
C ILE A 71 -0.98 -1.10 2.32
N ALA A 72 -1.92 -0.93 3.24
CA ALA A 72 -2.11 -1.81 4.39
C ALA A 72 -3.52 -2.39 4.38
N LEU A 73 -3.68 -3.62 4.90
CA LEU A 73 -4.97 -4.12 5.34
C LEU A 73 -5.31 -3.50 6.70
N VAL A 74 -6.51 -2.97 6.85
CA VAL A 74 -6.99 -2.46 8.14
C VAL A 74 -7.62 -3.60 8.92
N VAL A 75 -7.11 -3.83 10.13
CA VAL A 75 -7.69 -4.78 11.08
C VAL A 75 -8.43 -3.98 12.14
N ASP A 76 -9.75 -4.14 12.20
CA ASP A 76 -10.62 -3.37 13.11
C ASP A 76 -10.30 -3.64 14.60
N GLU A 77 -9.90 -4.87 14.92
CA GLU A 77 -9.44 -5.24 16.26
C GLU A 77 -8.18 -4.44 16.62
N GLY A 78 -8.34 -3.47 17.51
CA GLY A 78 -7.25 -2.61 17.98
C GLY A 78 -6.79 -1.53 17.00
N ARG A 79 -7.51 -1.30 15.88
CA ARG A 79 -7.13 -0.36 14.80
C ARG A 79 -5.72 -0.66 14.24
N GLY A 80 -5.42 -1.94 14.03
CA GLY A 80 -4.16 -2.42 13.49
C GLY A 80 -4.04 -2.20 11.98
N LEU A 81 -2.80 -2.15 11.49
CA LEU A 81 -2.46 -2.12 10.07
C LEU A 81 -1.51 -3.28 9.76
N VAL A 82 -1.81 -4.02 8.69
CA VAL A 82 -0.90 -5.04 8.13
C VAL A 82 -0.41 -4.55 6.78
N TRP A 83 0.87 -4.21 6.66
CA TRP A 83 1.46 -3.70 5.42
C TRP A 83 1.52 -4.77 4.33
N LEU A 84 0.89 -4.50 3.20
CA LEU A 84 0.86 -5.39 2.03
C LEU A 84 1.83 -4.91 0.94
N VAL A 85 1.90 -3.59 0.74
CA VAL A 85 2.72 -2.96 -0.28
C VAL A 85 3.41 -1.74 0.29
N GLY A 86 4.74 -1.68 0.19
CA GLY A 86 5.52 -0.57 0.73
C GLY A 86 5.59 -0.61 2.26
N ALA A 87 5.74 0.57 2.86
CA ALA A 87 5.79 0.78 4.30
C ALA A 87 5.46 2.26 4.56
N ASP A 88 5.36 2.66 5.83
CA ASP A 88 5.31 4.07 6.18
C ASP A 88 6.59 4.78 5.70
N ALA A 89 6.43 5.78 4.81
CA ALA A 89 7.56 6.56 4.31
C ALA A 89 8.24 7.43 5.38
N ASN A 90 7.57 7.69 6.51
CA ASN A 90 8.15 8.44 7.63
C ASN A 90 8.92 7.54 8.60
N SER A 91 8.83 6.22 8.44
CA SER A 91 9.54 5.29 9.30
C SER A 91 11.05 5.34 9.04
N THR A 92 11.81 5.52 10.13
CA THR A 92 13.28 5.49 10.15
C THR A 92 13.83 4.10 10.48
N SER A 93 13.00 3.06 10.37
CA SER A 93 13.35 1.69 10.73
C SER A 93 14.57 1.16 9.98
N HIS A 94 15.44 0.47 10.72
CA HIS A 94 16.62 -0.21 10.18
C HIS A 94 16.37 -1.70 9.90
N VAL A 95 15.12 -2.17 10.02
CA VAL A 95 14.77 -3.57 9.73
C VAL A 95 14.95 -3.83 8.23
N PRO A 96 15.76 -4.83 7.82
CA PRO A 96 16.08 -5.05 6.40
C PRO A 96 14.86 -5.24 5.48
N ALA A 97 13.79 -5.87 5.99
CA ALA A 97 12.55 -6.04 5.25
C ALA A 97 11.85 -4.71 4.93
N GLU A 98 11.88 -3.78 5.87
CA GLU A 98 11.24 -2.48 5.72
C GLU A 98 12.04 -1.56 4.79
N VAL A 99 13.37 -1.57 4.92
CA VAL A 99 14.26 -0.89 3.97
C VAL A 99 14.05 -1.41 2.54
N ASP A 100 13.89 -2.73 2.38
CA ASP A 100 13.57 -3.33 1.07
C ASP A 100 12.21 -2.86 0.54
N ALA A 101 11.18 -2.85 1.40
CA ALA A 101 9.85 -2.40 1.05
C ALA A 101 9.84 -0.92 0.62
N GLN A 102 10.54 -0.04 1.36
CA GLN A 102 10.69 1.38 1.00
C GLN A 102 11.47 1.55 -0.31
N ARG A 103 12.53 0.77 -0.55
CA ARG A 103 13.27 0.80 -1.82
C ARG A 103 12.37 0.42 -3.00
N ARG A 104 11.63 -0.68 -2.90
CA ARG A 104 10.68 -1.12 -3.94
C ARG A 104 9.56 -0.11 -4.14
N MET A 105 9.03 0.47 -3.06
CA MET A 105 8.03 1.54 -3.10
C MET A 105 8.52 2.74 -3.93
N ARG A 106 9.76 3.21 -3.72
CA ARG A 106 10.33 4.32 -4.51
C ARG A 106 10.60 3.95 -5.97
N ALA A 107 10.97 2.71 -6.25
CA ALA A 107 11.21 2.22 -7.61
C ALA A 107 9.91 2.16 -8.45
N ARG A 108 8.76 1.91 -7.83
CA ARG A 108 7.46 1.84 -8.52
C ARG A 108 7.02 3.15 -9.18
N ARG A 109 7.63 4.28 -8.81
CA ARG A 109 7.42 5.59 -9.48
C ARG A 109 7.74 5.55 -10.95
N THR A 110 8.78 4.82 -11.32
CA THR A 110 9.25 4.70 -12.72
C THR A 110 9.01 3.31 -13.29
N THR A 111 8.82 2.31 -12.43
CA THR A 111 8.59 0.91 -12.81
C THR A 111 7.32 0.38 -12.14
N PRO A 112 6.13 0.76 -12.62
CA PRO A 112 4.86 0.36 -12.00
C PRO A 112 4.64 -1.15 -12.07
N VAL A 113 3.73 -1.66 -11.24
CA VAL A 113 3.36 -3.08 -11.27
C VAL A 113 2.51 -3.33 -12.52
N GLY A 114 2.85 -4.36 -13.28
CA GLY A 114 2.05 -4.81 -14.41
C GLY A 114 0.78 -5.50 -13.93
N ILE A 115 -0.38 -4.84 -14.10
CA ILE A 115 -1.70 -5.40 -13.76
C ILE A 115 -2.43 -5.83 -15.03
N PRO A 116 -2.77 -7.14 -15.18
CA PRO A 116 -3.55 -7.63 -16.30
C PRO A 116 -4.88 -6.90 -16.44
N ALA A 117 -5.39 -6.76 -17.67
CA ALA A 117 -6.56 -5.93 -17.93
C ALA A 117 -7.83 -6.35 -17.14
N GLN A 118 -7.99 -7.65 -16.87
CA GLN A 118 -9.11 -8.21 -16.11
C GLN A 118 -9.07 -7.88 -14.62
N ASP A 119 -7.88 -7.56 -14.06
CA ASP A 119 -7.66 -7.31 -12.64
C ASP A 119 -7.52 -5.80 -12.34
N ARG A 120 -7.71 -4.94 -13.34
CA ARG A 120 -7.60 -3.49 -13.18
C ARG A 120 -8.79 -2.94 -12.41
N MET A 121 -8.54 -1.91 -11.61
CA MET A 121 -9.62 -1.15 -10.98
C MET A 121 -10.43 -0.43 -12.06
N PRO A 122 -11.78 -0.42 -12.00
CA PRO A 122 -12.59 0.31 -12.97
C PRO A 122 -12.21 1.79 -13.05
N THR A 123 -12.22 2.36 -14.26
CA THR A 123 -11.77 3.75 -14.51
C THR A 123 -12.71 4.83 -13.97
N GLY A 124 -13.95 4.47 -13.63
CA GLY A 124 -14.95 5.39 -13.05
C GLY A 124 -14.85 5.57 -11.54
N VAL A 125 -14.04 4.77 -10.84
CA VAL A 125 -13.87 4.87 -9.38
C VAL A 125 -13.02 6.10 -9.06
N ARG A 126 -13.60 7.06 -8.32
CA ARG A 126 -12.91 8.26 -7.84
C ARG A 126 -12.83 8.22 -6.33
N ALA A 127 -11.70 8.62 -5.78
CA ALA A 127 -11.64 8.91 -4.35
C ALA A 127 -12.55 10.10 -4.04
N HIS A 128 -13.43 9.94 -3.07
CA HIS A 128 -14.11 11.07 -2.44
C HIS A 128 -13.11 11.72 -1.49
N GLY A 129 -12.88 13.02 -1.65
CA GLY A 129 -11.96 13.77 -0.80
C GLY A 129 -12.43 13.75 0.64
N GLY A 130 -11.64 13.16 1.54
CA GLY A 130 -11.66 13.50 2.95
C GLY A 130 -10.74 14.71 3.12
N ASP A 131 -11.31 15.85 3.52
CA ASP A 131 -10.49 16.98 3.97
C ASP A 131 -9.55 16.51 5.09
N SER A 132 -8.30 16.96 4.98
CA SER A 132 -7.25 16.77 5.99
C SER A 132 -7.60 17.47 7.30
#